data_AF-A0A2H5W3G5-F1
#
_entry.id   AF-A0A2H5W3G5-F1
#
_cell.length_a   1.000
_cell.length_b   1.000
_cell.length_c   1.000
_cell.angle_alpha   90.00
_cell.angle_beta   90.00
_cell.angle_gamma   90.00
#
_symmetry.space_group_name_H-M   'P 1'
#
loop_
_entity.id
_entity.type
_entity.pdbx_description
1 polymer ?
#
loop_
_entity_poly.entity_id
_entity_poly.type
_entity_poly.pdbx_seq_one_letter_code
_entity_poly.pdbx_strand_id
1 'polypeptide(L)'
;MGALFSILLALSLTWGEPPQRPTERESDRDRAIAELLALVETARRFPSLELRAHVLAKLADALWAVDESLARRLFEEALTLTERLEVAPDSTTRERRYRLRQDLIRRVARHDPEFANRLLARLQDERDVLDPLRPVSERTRHLLAVARDLLGENPERAARMVRESLDEGITDDTLFFLHELRGRNPQQADRLFEQALQHAIRRVPPNLNELLLLGSYLFTERMQISFSQIAGRPAVNVTPGLFIHEVGSRTLIRRYLDAAFHALSQLVFTPVQRLTPYEIGLTAAAIRQLLPLYERHASEHVPLLIGWLHQLTPRLPEPLRPRGETSPTESEHLTAAVERARKETHPEKRDLLYLRIVYALYTQGNYEAAREVAGELTDSKAKAQVMSLLETATWRERIAQGIEPSDVRSRKLDLVQESLLIVEWAKALLQKGRVDEAKLLLHGHIARVLADDTHHPLRWVALTGPLDTLRRIDVQEALSLLAGLSRALDRPSRSLDPAAPRVEDAPTHVLYLIGIGKHRLPFLLALGEEFDLERVIKEFARHDFEATLAWIHHLRTEDVRASLLIAACQAVLHGRSTGEDSEAPRERKRSGHLTTGPAAARCAEGYRALPPGGDRFASG
;
A
#
# COMPACT_ATOMS: atom_id res chain seq x y z
N MET A 1 57.72 65.91 0.80
CA MET A 1 56.71 65.60 1.83
C MET A 1 55.36 65.11 1.25
N GLY A 2 55.30 64.63 -0.01
CA GLY A 2 54.04 64.18 -0.64
C GLY A 2 54.00 62.70 -1.05
N ALA A 3 55.10 61.95 -0.92
CA ALA A 3 55.19 60.55 -1.38
C ALA A 3 55.17 59.52 -0.24
N LEU A 4 55.37 59.95 1.01
CA LEU A 4 55.38 59.07 2.19
C LEU A 4 53.99 58.88 2.83
N PHE A 5 53.00 59.68 2.45
CA PHE A 5 51.62 59.56 2.96
C PHE A 5 50.79 58.52 2.20
N SER A 6 51.15 58.19 0.95
CA SER A 6 50.42 57.21 0.13
C SER A 6 50.78 55.75 0.45
N ILE A 7 51.93 55.49 1.08
CA ILE A 7 52.35 54.12 1.44
C ILE A 7 51.75 53.70 2.78
N LEU A 8 51.44 54.65 3.68
CA LEU A 8 50.78 54.35 4.96
C LEU A 8 49.26 54.16 4.86
N LEU A 9 48.63 54.53 3.73
CA LEU A 9 47.21 54.24 3.46
C LEU A 9 46.98 52.93 2.69
N ALA A 10 48.04 52.36 2.09
CA ALA A 10 47.97 51.10 1.34
C ALA A 10 48.19 49.85 2.22
N LEU A 11 48.61 50.03 3.48
CA LEU A 11 48.86 48.95 4.45
C LEU A 11 47.74 48.76 5.49
N SER A 12 46.65 49.51 5.39
CA SER A 12 45.45 49.38 6.25
C SER A 12 44.26 48.67 5.56
N LEU A 13 44.45 48.10 4.37
CA LEU A 13 43.39 47.42 3.59
C LEU A 13 43.56 45.90 3.47
N THR A 14 44.48 45.30 4.23
CA THR A 14 44.57 43.83 4.40
C THR A 14 44.16 43.43 5.82
N TRP A 15 43.08 44.02 6.32
CA TRP A 15 42.30 43.37 7.37
C TRP A 15 41.43 42.34 6.68
N GLY A 16 41.79 41.06 6.88
CA GLY A 16 41.02 39.93 6.39
C GLY A 16 39.56 40.11 6.76
N GLU A 17 38.68 39.80 5.81
CA GLU A 17 37.25 39.72 6.08
C GLU A 17 37.06 38.90 7.36
N PRO A 18 36.31 39.39 8.37
CA PRO A 18 35.94 38.57 9.50
C PRO A 18 35.25 37.31 8.95
N PRO A 19 35.52 36.11 9.51
CA PRO A 19 34.89 34.89 9.03
C PRO A 19 33.38 35.13 8.97
N GLN A 20 32.83 35.09 7.76
CA GLN A 20 31.40 35.22 7.54
C GLN A 20 30.74 34.19 8.44
N ARG A 21 29.90 34.64 9.38
CA ARG A 21 29.14 33.71 10.22
C ARG A 21 28.34 32.82 9.27
N PRO A 22 28.40 31.49 9.42
CA PRO A 22 27.60 30.60 8.59
C PRO A 22 26.15 31.07 8.67
N THR A 23 25.49 31.10 7.52
CA THR A 23 24.06 31.40 7.49
C THR A 23 23.33 30.39 8.41
N GLU A 24 22.22 30.78 9.03
CA GLU A 24 21.44 29.91 9.93
C GLU A 24 21.19 28.52 9.30
N ARG A 25 20.98 28.49 7.98
CA ARG A 25 20.82 27.26 7.17
C ARG A 25 22.08 26.41 7.01
N GLU A 26 23.27 27.01 6.93
CA GLU A 26 24.54 26.27 6.92
C GLU A 26 24.82 25.67 8.29
N SER A 27 24.50 26.40 9.36
CA SER A 27 24.55 25.89 10.73
C SER A 27 23.61 24.70 10.93
N ASP A 28 22.35 24.78 10.46
CA ASP A 28 21.38 23.68 10.54
C ASP A 28 21.84 22.46 9.73
N ARG A 29 22.45 22.68 8.57
CA ARG A 29 22.97 21.60 7.72
C ARG A 29 24.11 20.85 8.40
N ASP A 30 25.10 21.57 8.93
CA ASP A 30 26.23 20.97 9.64
C ASP A 30 25.75 20.22 10.89
N ARG A 31 24.77 20.79 11.60
CA ARG A 31 24.11 20.14 12.73
C ARG A 31 23.40 18.86 12.33
N ALA A 32 22.62 18.87 11.25
CA ALA A 32 21.93 17.70 10.73
C ALA A 32 22.90 16.56 10.37
N ILE A 33 24.03 16.88 9.75
CA ILE A 33 25.08 15.90 9.43
C ILE A 33 25.66 15.31 10.73
N ALA A 34 25.99 16.16 11.70
CA ALA A 34 26.53 15.70 12.98
C ALA A 34 25.57 14.78 13.74
N GLU A 35 24.27 15.09 13.76
CA GLU A 35 23.22 14.26 14.36
C GLU A 35 23.10 12.90 13.66
N LEU A 36 23.09 12.87 12.32
CA LEU A 36 23.03 11.61 11.56
C LEU A 36 24.25 10.73 11.81
N LEU A 37 25.46 11.31 11.84
CA LEU A 37 26.69 10.57 12.12
C LEU A 37 26.71 10.02 13.56
N ALA A 38 26.24 10.79 14.55
CA ALA A 38 26.09 10.32 15.92
C ALA A 38 25.05 9.19 16.03
N LEU A 39 23.97 9.27 15.24
CA LEU A 39 22.95 8.24 15.18
C LEU A 39 23.47 6.94 14.54
N VAL A 40 24.39 6.98 13.58
CA VAL A 40 25.05 5.77 13.03
C VAL A 40 25.72 4.95 14.14
N GLU A 41 26.51 5.59 15.00
CA GLU A 41 27.21 4.92 16.10
C GLU A 41 26.23 4.38 17.17
N THR A 42 25.14 5.10 17.41
CA THR A 42 24.08 4.67 18.32
C THR A 42 23.31 3.47 17.75
N ALA A 43 22.95 3.52 16.47
CA ALA A 43 22.18 2.49 15.79
C ALA A 43 22.91 1.15 15.79
N ARG A 44 24.24 1.12 15.62
CA ARG A 44 25.05 -0.11 15.70
C ARG A 44 24.90 -0.87 17.02
N ARG A 45 24.53 -0.18 18.10
CA ARG A 45 24.38 -0.72 19.46
C ARG A 45 22.95 -1.14 19.81
N PHE A 46 21.96 -0.91 18.95
CA PHE A 46 20.58 -1.33 19.21
C PHE A 46 20.49 -2.84 19.42
N PRO A 47 19.64 -3.36 20.32
CA PRO A 47 19.60 -4.79 20.61
C PRO A 47 19.05 -5.61 19.43
N SER A 48 18.03 -5.12 18.74
CA SER A 48 17.37 -5.83 17.63
C SER A 48 18.18 -5.71 16.33
N LEU A 49 18.56 -6.84 15.72
CA LEU A 49 19.22 -6.87 14.40
C LEU A 49 18.32 -6.28 13.29
N GLU A 50 17.01 -6.52 13.39
CA GLU A 50 16.02 -5.97 12.47
C GLU A 50 15.98 -4.44 12.56
N LEU A 51 15.93 -3.89 13.77
CA LEU A 51 15.96 -2.43 13.98
C LEU A 51 17.28 -1.83 13.50
N ARG A 52 18.40 -2.51 13.75
CA ARG A 52 19.73 -2.08 13.26
C ARG A 52 19.77 -1.99 11.74
N ALA A 53 19.40 -3.07 11.05
CA ALA A 53 19.43 -3.12 9.59
C ALA A 53 18.57 -2.00 8.99
N HIS A 54 17.38 -1.82 9.55
CA HIS A 54 16.42 -0.82 9.12
C HIS A 54 16.95 0.61 9.28
N VAL A 55 17.41 0.97 10.48
CA VAL A 55 17.90 2.33 10.77
C VAL A 55 19.18 2.64 10.00
N LEU A 56 20.09 1.66 9.83
CA LEU A 56 21.29 1.85 9.01
C LEU A 56 20.96 2.08 7.52
N ALA A 57 19.96 1.38 6.96
CA ALA A 57 19.52 1.62 5.60
C ALA A 57 18.92 3.04 5.42
N LYS A 58 18.16 3.53 6.41
CA LYS A 58 17.62 4.91 6.40
C LYS A 58 18.71 5.97 6.56
N LEU A 59 19.71 5.72 7.42
CA LEU A 59 20.86 6.60 7.57
C LEU A 59 21.69 6.66 6.29
N ALA A 60 21.91 5.52 5.63
CA ALA A 60 22.59 5.45 4.34
C ALA A 60 21.86 6.28 3.28
N ASP A 61 20.54 6.14 3.17
CA ASP A 61 19.67 6.91 2.28
C ASP A 61 19.77 8.43 2.56
N ALA A 62 19.75 8.84 3.83
CA ALA A 62 19.86 10.24 4.23
C ALA A 62 21.26 10.84 3.99
N LEU A 63 22.33 10.05 4.15
CA LEU A 63 23.72 10.48 4.04
C LEU A 63 24.28 10.35 2.61
N TRP A 64 23.54 9.77 1.67
CA TRP A 64 24.05 9.49 0.33
C TRP A 64 24.65 10.73 -0.37
N ALA A 65 23.93 11.86 -0.34
CA ALA A 65 24.38 13.12 -0.93
C ALA A 65 25.50 13.83 -0.15
N VAL A 66 25.82 13.35 1.07
CA VAL A 66 26.85 13.93 1.95
C VAL A 66 28.15 13.13 1.85
N ASP A 67 28.07 11.81 2.04
CA ASP A 67 29.19 10.87 1.91
C ASP A 67 28.69 9.56 1.31
N GLU A 68 28.78 9.46 -0.01
CA GLU A 68 28.41 8.28 -0.77
C GLU A 68 29.19 7.03 -0.32
N SER A 69 30.47 7.18 0.05
CA SER A 69 31.32 6.07 0.46
C SER A 69 30.88 5.47 1.79
N LEU A 70 30.44 6.31 2.72
CA LEU A 70 29.84 5.88 3.98
C LEU A 70 28.48 5.26 3.73
N ALA A 71 27.62 5.90 2.92
CA ALA A 71 26.29 5.40 2.62
C ALA A 71 26.32 4.00 1.98
N ARG A 72 27.20 3.76 1.00
CA ARG A 72 27.41 2.42 0.40
C ARG A 72 27.78 1.38 1.47
N ARG A 73 28.73 1.70 2.37
CA ARG A 73 29.13 0.81 3.47
C ARG A 73 27.97 0.51 4.43
N LEU A 74 27.16 1.52 4.76
CA LEU A 74 25.99 1.36 5.62
C LEU A 74 24.91 0.47 4.98
N PHE A 75 24.68 0.60 3.67
CA PHE A 75 23.77 -0.30 2.95
C PHE A 75 24.27 -1.75 2.93
N GLU A 76 25.57 -1.98 2.73
CA GLU A 76 26.16 -3.32 2.80
C GLU A 76 26.10 -3.92 4.21
N GLU A 77 26.35 -3.10 5.24
CA GLU A 77 26.23 -3.48 6.65
C GLU A 77 24.78 -3.87 6.97
N ALA A 78 23.81 -3.05 6.56
CA ALA A 78 22.39 -3.33 6.72
C ALA A 78 21.97 -4.64 6.04
N LEU A 79 22.43 -4.88 4.80
CA LEU A 79 22.14 -6.12 4.08
C LEU A 79 22.70 -7.34 4.82
N THR A 80 23.95 -7.26 5.27
CA THR A 80 24.61 -8.33 6.04
C THR A 80 23.86 -8.63 7.34
N LEU A 81 23.30 -7.61 8.00
CA LEU A 81 22.45 -7.82 9.18
C LEU A 81 21.17 -8.58 8.84
N THR A 82 20.55 -8.33 7.68
CA THR A 82 19.35 -9.10 7.25
C THR A 82 19.66 -10.57 6.98
N GLU A 83 20.87 -10.89 6.49
CA GLU A 83 21.33 -12.27 6.27
C GLU A 83 21.55 -13.02 7.59
N ARG A 84 21.98 -12.31 8.64
CA ARG A 84 22.23 -12.85 9.98
C ARG A 84 20.98 -13.04 10.83
N LEU A 85 19.82 -12.54 10.39
CA LEU A 85 18.57 -12.92 11.02
C LEU A 85 18.46 -14.45 10.94
N GLU A 86 17.98 -15.13 11.98
CA GLU A 86 17.70 -16.56 11.87
C GLU A 86 16.33 -16.74 11.21
N VAL A 87 16.22 -17.58 10.17
CA VAL A 87 14.91 -17.97 9.64
C VAL A 87 14.45 -19.14 10.48
N ALA A 88 13.61 -18.90 11.48
CA ALA A 88 12.75 -19.98 11.94
C ALA A 88 11.92 -20.46 10.73
N PRO A 89 11.59 -21.76 10.58
CA PRO A 89 10.80 -22.26 9.45
C PRO A 89 9.36 -21.70 9.38
N ASP A 90 9.02 -20.74 10.25
CA ASP A 90 7.78 -19.99 10.17
C ASP A 90 7.79 -18.98 9.00
N SER A 91 6.61 -18.78 8.41
CA SER A 91 6.42 -17.86 7.28
C SER A 91 6.58 -16.38 7.67
N THR A 92 6.45 -16.04 8.95
CA THR A 92 6.44 -14.64 9.42
C THR A 92 7.83 -14.01 9.46
N THR A 93 8.84 -14.77 9.89
CA THR A 93 10.23 -14.30 10.01
C THR A 93 10.87 -14.16 8.62
N ARG A 94 10.53 -15.07 7.70
CA ARG A 94 10.88 -14.96 6.28
C ARG A 94 10.26 -13.71 5.64
N GLU A 95 8.97 -13.48 5.85
CA GLU A 95 8.27 -12.29 5.31
C GLU A 95 8.85 -10.98 5.87
N ARG A 96 9.17 -10.92 7.17
CA ARG A 96 9.82 -9.74 7.77
C ARG A 96 11.18 -9.45 7.14
N ARG A 97 12.01 -10.47 6.97
CA ARG A 97 13.31 -10.33 6.31
C ARG A 97 13.16 -9.84 4.88
N TYR A 98 12.22 -10.43 4.14
CA TYR A 98 11.91 -10.01 2.78
C TYR A 98 11.56 -8.51 2.74
N ARG A 99 10.67 -8.04 3.61
CA ARG A 99 10.29 -6.61 3.66
C ARG A 99 11.47 -5.69 3.98
N LEU A 100 12.34 -6.06 4.91
CA LEU A 100 13.54 -5.27 5.23
C LEU A 100 14.49 -5.17 4.04
N ARG A 101 14.72 -6.29 3.35
CA ARG A 101 15.54 -6.31 2.13
C ARG A 101 14.90 -5.50 1.01
N GLN A 102 13.58 -5.59 0.88
CA GLN A 102 12.82 -4.83 -0.13
C GLN A 102 12.98 -3.33 0.09
N ASP A 103 12.80 -2.85 1.32
CA ASP A 103 13.00 -1.43 1.66
C ASP A 103 14.44 -0.98 1.41
N LEU A 104 15.43 -1.78 1.83
CA LEU A 104 16.84 -1.50 1.60
C LEU A 104 17.16 -1.37 0.11
N ILE A 105 16.81 -2.38 -0.70
CA ILE A 105 17.08 -2.38 -2.13
C ILE A 105 16.37 -1.21 -2.82
N ARG A 106 15.12 -0.93 -2.47
CA ARG A 106 14.38 0.22 -3.00
C ARG A 106 15.09 1.54 -2.74
N ARG A 107 15.60 1.76 -1.53
CA ARG A 107 16.37 2.97 -1.18
C ARG A 107 17.63 3.08 -2.01
N VAL A 108 18.40 1.99 -2.12
CA VAL A 108 19.63 1.99 -2.94
C VAL A 108 19.31 2.26 -4.41
N ALA A 109 18.25 1.67 -4.95
CA ALA A 109 17.88 1.78 -6.36
C ALA A 109 17.52 3.22 -6.77
N ARG A 110 17.04 4.06 -5.85
CA ARG A 110 16.79 5.49 -6.09
C ARG A 110 18.07 6.28 -6.36
N HIS A 111 19.18 5.86 -5.77
CA HIS A 111 20.46 6.58 -5.84
C HIS A 111 21.42 5.96 -6.85
N ASP A 112 21.62 4.64 -6.79
CA ASP A 112 22.51 3.88 -7.66
C ASP A 112 21.86 2.54 -8.04
N PRO A 113 21.14 2.50 -9.16
CA PRO A 113 20.50 1.28 -9.66
C PRO A 113 21.49 0.13 -9.95
N GLU A 114 22.73 0.42 -10.35
CA GLU A 114 23.74 -0.62 -10.62
C GLU A 114 24.22 -1.25 -9.32
N PHE A 115 24.39 -0.45 -8.29
CA PHE A 115 24.69 -0.94 -6.95
C PHE A 115 23.51 -1.74 -6.37
N ALA A 116 22.27 -1.27 -6.53
CA ALA A 116 21.09 -2.05 -6.14
C ALA A 116 21.07 -3.43 -6.84
N ASN A 117 21.38 -3.49 -8.13
CA ASN A 117 21.50 -4.75 -8.88
C ASN A 117 22.61 -5.66 -8.34
N ARG A 118 23.76 -5.10 -7.93
CA ARG A 118 24.84 -5.87 -7.28
C ARG A 118 24.40 -6.44 -5.93
N LEU A 119 23.68 -5.66 -5.13
CA LEU A 119 23.11 -6.13 -3.86
C LEU A 119 22.04 -7.20 -4.08
N LEU A 120 21.17 -7.02 -5.08
CA LEU A 120 20.17 -8.00 -5.50
C LEU A 120 20.80 -9.32 -5.94
N ALA A 121 21.91 -9.28 -6.68
CA ALA A 121 22.63 -10.48 -7.12
C ALA A 121 23.28 -11.27 -5.96
N ARG A 122 23.44 -10.64 -4.78
CA ARG A 122 23.94 -11.30 -3.57
C ARG A 122 22.85 -12.02 -2.77
N LEU A 123 21.59 -11.66 -2.99
CA LEU A 123 20.47 -12.36 -2.35
C LEU A 123 20.44 -13.79 -2.90
N GLN A 124 20.50 -14.78 -2.00
CA GLN A 124 20.31 -16.16 -2.39
C GLN A 124 18.90 -16.34 -2.95
N ASP A 125 18.76 -17.11 -4.04
CA ASP A 125 17.46 -17.47 -4.61
C ASP A 125 16.71 -18.43 -3.67
N GLU A 126 16.23 -17.91 -2.54
CA GLU A 126 15.22 -18.56 -1.74
C GLU A 126 13.92 -18.56 -2.54
N ARG A 127 13.72 -19.58 -3.37
CA ARG A 127 12.42 -19.82 -4.00
C ARG A 127 11.45 -20.25 -2.93
N ASP A 128 10.30 -19.60 -2.90
CA ASP A 128 9.20 -20.07 -2.08
C ASP A 128 8.52 -21.25 -2.78
N VAL A 129 9.12 -22.44 -2.63
CA VAL A 129 8.64 -23.69 -3.25
C VAL A 129 7.19 -24.02 -2.83
N LEU A 130 6.68 -23.39 -1.77
CA LEU A 130 5.39 -23.70 -1.16
C LEU A 130 4.24 -22.82 -1.66
N ASP A 131 4.48 -21.69 -2.35
CA ASP A 131 3.42 -20.81 -2.85
C ASP A 131 3.25 -20.90 -4.38
N PRO A 132 2.28 -21.68 -4.89
CA PRO A 132 2.01 -21.78 -6.33
C PRO A 132 1.48 -20.48 -6.96
N LEU A 133 1.12 -19.46 -6.16
CA LEU A 133 0.78 -18.12 -6.65
C LEU A 133 2.00 -17.18 -6.74
N ARG A 134 3.11 -17.53 -6.10
CA ARG A 134 4.34 -16.73 -6.07
C ARG A 134 5.58 -17.60 -6.36
N PRO A 135 5.62 -18.26 -7.54
CA PRO A 135 6.68 -19.21 -7.88
C PRO A 135 8.06 -18.57 -8.14
N VAL A 136 8.18 -17.25 -7.97
CA VAL A 136 9.35 -16.46 -8.34
C VAL A 136 10.34 -16.34 -7.19
N SER A 137 11.62 -16.19 -7.52
CA SER A 137 12.68 -15.95 -6.53
C SER A 137 12.47 -14.66 -5.74
N GLU A 138 13.08 -14.57 -4.56
CA GLU A 138 13.11 -13.33 -3.77
C GLU A 138 13.63 -12.15 -4.60
N ARG A 139 14.67 -12.41 -5.41
CA ARG A 139 15.26 -11.45 -6.34
C ARG A 139 14.23 -10.90 -7.32
N THR A 140 13.42 -11.75 -7.95
CA THR A 140 12.39 -11.30 -8.89
C THR A 140 11.32 -10.47 -8.22
N ARG A 141 10.93 -10.81 -6.99
CA ARG A 141 9.94 -10.00 -6.25
C ARG A 141 10.48 -8.60 -5.96
N HIS A 142 11.75 -8.50 -5.55
CA HIS A 142 12.40 -7.21 -5.38
C HIS A 142 12.54 -6.45 -6.70
N LEU A 143 12.87 -7.13 -7.80
CA LEU A 143 12.95 -6.52 -9.13
C LEU A 143 11.61 -5.89 -9.54
N LEU A 144 10.51 -6.63 -9.37
CA LEU A 144 9.15 -6.14 -9.62
C LEU A 144 8.78 -4.96 -8.72
N ALA A 145 9.15 -5.04 -7.44
CA ALA A 145 8.92 -3.97 -6.47
C ALA A 145 9.65 -2.67 -6.83
N VAL A 146 10.91 -2.76 -7.28
CA VAL A 146 11.68 -1.59 -7.75
C VAL A 146 11.13 -1.08 -9.08
N ALA A 147 10.70 -1.97 -9.98
CA ALA A 147 10.10 -1.56 -11.25
C ALA A 147 8.85 -0.70 -11.02
N ARG A 148 7.99 -1.07 -10.06
CA ARG A 148 6.82 -0.26 -9.68
C ARG A 148 7.20 1.12 -9.17
N ASP A 149 8.20 1.23 -8.30
CA ASP A 149 8.65 2.53 -7.78
C ASP A 149 9.19 3.42 -8.91
N LEU A 150 9.94 2.83 -9.85
CA LEU A 150 10.49 3.53 -11.02
C LEU A 150 9.45 3.88 -12.08
N LEU A 151 8.22 3.34 -12.01
CA LEU A 151 7.19 3.58 -13.02
C LEU A 151 6.84 5.07 -13.16
N GLY A 152 6.96 5.83 -12.06
CA GLY A 152 6.73 7.27 -12.03
C GLY A 152 7.79 8.08 -12.79
N GLU A 153 9.04 7.63 -12.74
CA GLU A 153 10.20 8.37 -13.21
C GLU A 153 10.65 7.91 -14.60
N ASN A 154 10.69 6.60 -14.84
CA ASN A 154 11.17 6.00 -16.08
C ASN A 154 10.35 4.74 -16.44
N PRO A 155 9.16 4.91 -17.06
CA PRO A 155 8.25 3.80 -17.36
C PRO A 155 8.86 2.77 -18.32
N GLU A 156 9.75 3.18 -19.24
CA GLU A 156 10.43 2.25 -20.15
C GLU A 156 11.43 1.35 -19.43
N ARG A 157 12.22 1.90 -18.51
CA ARG A 157 13.13 1.11 -17.69
C ARG A 157 12.36 0.17 -16.78
N ALA A 158 11.31 0.67 -16.14
CA ALA A 158 10.42 -0.13 -15.30
C ALA A 158 9.81 -1.30 -16.08
N ALA A 159 9.29 -1.06 -17.29
CA ALA A 159 8.75 -2.11 -18.16
C ALA A 159 9.81 -3.11 -18.66
N ARG A 160 11.09 -2.73 -18.78
CA ARG A 160 12.19 -3.68 -19.03
C ARG A 160 12.41 -4.63 -17.84
N MET A 161 12.45 -4.08 -16.63
CA MET A 161 12.63 -4.88 -15.40
C MET A 161 11.49 -5.88 -15.22
N VAL A 162 10.25 -5.49 -15.52
CA VAL A 162 9.12 -6.44 -15.51
C VAL A 162 9.28 -7.50 -16.60
N ARG A 163 9.71 -7.16 -17.83
CA ARG A 163 9.98 -8.17 -18.86
C ARG A 163 11.01 -9.21 -18.41
N GLU A 164 12.09 -8.77 -17.77
CA GLU A 164 13.13 -9.65 -17.23
C GLU A 164 12.58 -10.62 -16.16
N SER A 165 11.52 -10.22 -15.44
CA SER A 165 10.86 -11.06 -14.43
C SER A 165 9.96 -12.16 -15.02
N LEU A 166 9.47 -12.00 -16.25
CA LEU A 166 8.43 -12.87 -16.83
C LEU A 166 8.89 -14.31 -17.03
N ASP A 167 10.21 -14.54 -17.16
CA ASP A 167 10.79 -15.87 -17.29
C ASP A 167 10.59 -16.71 -16.03
N GLU A 168 10.65 -16.09 -14.84
CA GLU A 168 10.44 -16.77 -13.56
C GLU A 168 8.98 -16.97 -13.22
N GLY A 169 8.10 -16.05 -13.62
CA GLY A 169 6.65 -16.23 -13.52
C GLY A 169 5.88 -14.93 -13.46
N ILE A 170 4.55 -15.04 -13.58
CA ILE A 170 3.63 -13.92 -13.49
C ILE A 170 3.00 -13.94 -12.10
N THR A 171 3.17 -12.85 -11.35
CA THR A 171 2.68 -12.71 -9.98
C THR A 171 1.67 -11.57 -9.87
N ASP A 172 1.10 -11.43 -8.68
CA ASP A 172 0.24 -10.31 -8.31
C ASP A 172 0.96 -8.97 -8.53
N ASP A 173 2.25 -8.87 -8.22
CA ASP A 173 3.07 -7.68 -8.51
C ASP A 173 3.17 -7.34 -10.01
N THR A 174 3.22 -8.35 -10.89
CA THR A 174 3.18 -8.13 -12.34
C THR A 174 1.85 -7.49 -12.76
N LEU A 175 0.73 -7.97 -12.20
CA LEU A 175 -0.59 -7.42 -12.48
C LEU A 175 -0.74 -6.00 -11.93
N PHE A 176 -0.27 -5.75 -10.71
CA PHE A 176 -0.28 -4.41 -10.10
C PHE A 176 0.49 -3.42 -10.98
N PHE A 177 1.68 -3.80 -11.43
CA PHE A 177 2.47 -3.00 -12.36
C PHE A 177 1.72 -2.70 -13.67
N LEU A 178 1.12 -3.72 -14.30
CA LEU A 178 0.35 -3.55 -15.54
C LEU A 178 -0.82 -2.57 -15.36
N HIS A 179 -1.53 -2.64 -14.24
CA HIS A 179 -2.65 -1.75 -13.94
C HIS A 179 -2.19 -0.30 -13.74
N GLU A 180 -1.13 -0.08 -12.96
CA GLU A 180 -0.56 1.26 -12.78
C GLU A 180 -0.01 1.83 -14.09
N LEU A 181 0.66 0.99 -14.90
CA LEU A 181 1.17 1.38 -16.20
C LEU A 181 0.03 1.75 -17.14
N ARG A 182 -1.11 1.03 -17.12
CA ARG A 182 -2.29 1.38 -17.95
C ARG A 182 -2.82 2.77 -17.65
N GLY A 183 -2.88 3.14 -16.37
CA GLY A 183 -3.32 4.49 -15.95
C GLY A 183 -2.43 5.62 -16.48
N ARG A 184 -1.18 5.32 -16.86
CA ARG A 184 -0.20 6.29 -17.38
C ARG A 184 -0.04 6.20 -18.91
N ASN A 185 0.12 4.99 -19.42
CA ASN A 185 0.36 4.67 -20.83
C ASN A 185 -0.35 3.35 -21.19
N PRO A 186 -1.62 3.39 -21.65
CA PRO A 186 -2.39 2.19 -21.93
C PRO A 186 -1.79 1.34 -23.06
N GLN A 187 -1.19 1.96 -24.07
CA GLN A 187 -0.60 1.23 -25.20
C GLN A 187 0.63 0.41 -24.78
N GLN A 188 1.48 0.97 -23.93
CA GLN A 188 2.64 0.25 -23.41
C GLN A 188 2.23 -0.86 -22.44
N ALA A 189 1.20 -0.62 -21.63
CA ALA A 189 0.64 -1.63 -20.74
C ALA A 189 0.06 -2.82 -21.51
N ASP A 190 -0.74 -2.56 -22.56
CA ASP A 190 -1.31 -3.63 -23.40
C ASP A 190 -0.21 -4.44 -24.11
N ARG A 191 0.86 -3.80 -24.59
CA ARG A 191 2.02 -4.52 -25.18
C ARG A 191 2.74 -5.41 -24.16
N LEU A 192 2.95 -4.91 -22.94
CA LEU A 192 3.58 -5.69 -21.88
C LEU A 192 2.68 -6.84 -21.42
N PHE A 193 1.36 -6.61 -21.38
CA PHE A 193 0.37 -7.65 -21.13
C PHE A 193 0.44 -8.75 -22.19
N GLU A 194 0.52 -8.41 -23.48
CA GLU A 194 0.66 -9.39 -24.56
C GLU A 194 1.94 -10.21 -24.43
N GLN A 195 3.06 -9.58 -24.04
CA GLN A 195 4.31 -10.29 -23.75
C GLN A 195 4.12 -11.26 -22.57
N ALA A 196 3.53 -10.80 -21.46
CA ALA A 196 3.23 -11.65 -20.31
C ALA A 196 2.34 -12.83 -20.69
N LEU A 197 1.28 -12.60 -21.49
CA LEU A 197 0.41 -13.65 -22.01
C LEU A 197 1.18 -14.67 -22.85
N GLN A 198 2.11 -14.23 -23.70
CA GLN A 198 2.97 -15.11 -24.48
C GLN A 198 3.91 -15.95 -23.60
N HIS A 199 4.45 -15.40 -22.51
CA HIS A 199 5.24 -16.17 -21.55
C HIS A 199 4.39 -17.22 -20.84
N ALA A 200 3.18 -16.87 -20.39
CA ALA A 200 2.27 -17.78 -19.70
C ALA A 200 1.90 -19.02 -20.55
N ILE A 201 1.61 -18.83 -21.83
CA ILE A 201 1.21 -19.94 -22.74
C ILE A 201 2.38 -20.79 -23.23
N ARG A 202 3.63 -20.29 -23.15
CA ARG A 202 4.83 -21.05 -23.54
C ARG A 202 5.27 -22.04 -22.45
N ARG A 203 4.79 -21.91 -21.22
CA ARG A 203 5.07 -22.83 -20.13
C ARG A 203 4.46 -24.20 -20.42
N VAL A 204 5.23 -25.26 -20.15
CA VAL A 204 4.80 -26.64 -20.34
C VAL A 204 4.99 -27.39 -19.01
N PRO A 205 3.91 -27.76 -18.30
CA PRO A 205 2.51 -27.44 -18.58
C PRO A 205 2.19 -25.94 -18.34
N PRO A 206 1.10 -25.41 -18.95
CA PRO A 206 0.69 -24.02 -18.73
C PRO A 206 0.21 -23.82 -17.29
N ASN A 207 0.56 -22.68 -16.68
CA ASN A 207 0.09 -22.32 -15.35
C ASN A 207 -1.24 -21.56 -15.46
N LEU A 208 -2.35 -22.21 -15.12
CA LEU A 208 -3.68 -21.58 -15.19
C LEU A 208 -3.83 -20.38 -14.24
N ASN A 209 -3.18 -20.37 -13.08
CA ASN A 209 -3.29 -19.21 -12.19
C ASN A 209 -2.68 -17.96 -12.82
N GLU A 210 -1.56 -18.08 -13.53
CA GLU A 210 -0.94 -16.96 -14.25
C GLU A 210 -1.88 -16.42 -15.32
N LEU A 211 -2.55 -17.31 -16.07
CA LEU A 211 -3.54 -16.90 -17.07
C LEU A 211 -4.76 -16.23 -16.43
N LEU A 212 -5.34 -16.82 -15.38
CA LEU A 212 -6.48 -16.23 -14.69
C LEU A 212 -6.11 -14.86 -14.07
N LEU A 213 -4.89 -14.71 -13.57
CA LEU A 213 -4.39 -13.46 -13.02
C LEU A 213 -4.27 -12.38 -14.10
N LEU A 214 -3.75 -12.73 -15.27
CA LEU A 214 -3.77 -11.85 -16.44
C LEU A 214 -5.20 -11.50 -16.85
N GLY A 215 -6.16 -12.42 -16.73
CA GLY A 215 -7.58 -12.13 -16.98
C GLY A 215 -8.09 -10.95 -16.14
N SER A 216 -7.70 -10.84 -14.87
CA SER A 216 -8.09 -9.73 -14.01
C SER A 216 -7.65 -8.36 -14.55
N TYR A 217 -6.60 -8.29 -15.38
CA TYR A 217 -6.21 -7.05 -16.07
C TYR A 217 -7.30 -6.55 -17.03
N LEU A 218 -8.00 -7.45 -17.73
CA LEU A 218 -8.94 -7.09 -18.80
C LEU A 218 -10.36 -6.86 -18.31
N PHE A 219 -10.73 -7.47 -17.18
CA PHE A 219 -12.13 -7.55 -16.72
C PHE A 219 -12.39 -6.86 -15.37
N THR A 220 -11.46 -6.04 -14.90
CA THR A 220 -11.64 -5.20 -13.70
C THR A 220 -11.21 -3.76 -13.97
N GLU A 221 -12.11 -2.79 -13.71
CA GLU A 221 -11.82 -1.35 -13.85
C GLU A 221 -10.84 -0.86 -12.78
N ARG A 222 -10.98 -1.40 -11.56
CA ARG A 222 -10.05 -1.19 -10.46
C ARG A 222 -9.33 -2.49 -10.22
N MET A 223 -8.02 -2.43 -9.97
CA MET A 223 -7.25 -3.62 -9.66
C MET A 223 -7.89 -4.37 -8.50
N GLN A 224 -8.27 -5.61 -8.81
CA GLN A 224 -8.79 -6.54 -7.84
C GLN A 224 -8.30 -7.94 -8.22
N ILE A 225 -7.76 -8.64 -7.24
CA ILE A 225 -7.46 -10.08 -7.33
C ILE A 225 -8.30 -10.72 -6.24
N SER A 226 -8.92 -11.86 -6.49
CA SER A 226 -9.45 -12.70 -5.42
C SER A 226 -8.92 -14.12 -5.55
N PHE A 227 -8.90 -14.82 -4.43
CA PHE A 227 -8.51 -16.22 -4.39
C PHE A 227 -9.62 -17.05 -3.78
N SER A 228 -9.87 -18.21 -4.36
CA SER A 228 -10.62 -19.30 -3.75
C SER A 228 -9.66 -20.39 -3.27
N GLN A 229 -10.15 -21.36 -2.50
CA GLN A 229 -9.37 -22.54 -2.13
C GLN A 229 -9.89 -23.77 -2.88
N ILE A 230 -8.96 -24.51 -3.48
CA ILE A 230 -9.20 -25.77 -4.18
C ILE A 230 -8.21 -26.77 -3.62
N ALA A 231 -8.69 -27.88 -3.05
CA ALA A 231 -7.85 -28.91 -2.44
C ALA A 231 -6.76 -28.36 -1.48
N GLY A 232 -7.12 -27.36 -0.67
CA GLY A 232 -6.21 -26.72 0.30
C GLY A 232 -5.18 -25.76 -0.31
N ARG A 233 -5.21 -25.53 -1.63
CA ARG A 233 -4.33 -24.60 -2.34
C ARG A 233 -5.12 -23.41 -2.90
N PRO A 234 -4.53 -22.21 -2.96
CA PRO A 234 -5.21 -21.05 -3.48
C PRO A 234 -5.39 -21.14 -5.00
N ALA A 235 -6.46 -20.56 -5.52
CA ALA A 235 -6.81 -20.51 -6.94
C ALA A 235 -7.27 -19.09 -7.29
N VAL A 236 -6.72 -18.50 -8.34
CA VAL A 236 -7.09 -17.15 -8.78
C VAL A 236 -8.54 -17.14 -9.25
N ASN A 237 -9.29 -16.10 -8.88
CA ASN A 237 -10.54 -15.78 -9.56
C ASN A 237 -10.39 -14.52 -10.41
N VAL A 238 -10.72 -14.66 -11.71
CA VAL A 238 -10.72 -13.58 -12.71
C VAL A 238 -11.73 -12.49 -12.35
N THR A 239 -12.74 -12.83 -11.53
CA THR A 239 -13.88 -11.98 -11.17
C THR A 239 -14.03 -11.84 -9.65
N PRO A 240 -13.37 -10.85 -9.02
CA PRO A 240 -13.46 -10.59 -7.58
C PRO A 240 -14.74 -9.85 -7.15
N GLY A 241 -15.60 -9.43 -8.08
CA GLY A 241 -16.86 -8.74 -7.80
C GLY A 241 -18.06 -9.37 -8.49
N LEU A 242 -19.26 -9.00 -8.05
CA LEU A 242 -20.54 -9.36 -8.69
C LEU A 242 -20.70 -8.76 -10.11
N PHE A 243 -19.75 -7.93 -10.57
CA PHE A 243 -19.82 -7.09 -11.76
C PHE A 243 -18.60 -7.27 -12.69
N ILE A 244 -18.81 -7.45 -14.00
CA ILE A 244 -17.77 -7.61 -15.03
C ILE A 244 -17.58 -6.25 -15.72
N HIS A 245 -16.41 -5.65 -15.58
CA HIS A 245 -16.07 -4.41 -16.29
C HIS A 245 -14.98 -4.65 -17.32
N GLU A 246 -15.37 -4.63 -18.59
CA GLU A 246 -14.45 -4.84 -19.72
C GLU A 246 -13.65 -3.56 -19.99
N VAL A 247 -12.36 -3.58 -19.67
CA VAL A 247 -11.44 -2.44 -19.85
C VAL A 247 -10.57 -2.61 -21.10
N GLY A 248 -10.28 -3.86 -21.46
CA GLY A 248 -9.44 -4.18 -22.62
C GLY A 248 -10.15 -3.95 -23.96
N SER A 249 -9.37 -3.70 -25.01
CA SER A 249 -9.93 -3.70 -26.37
C SER A 249 -10.51 -5.08 -26.72
N ARG A 250 -11.55 -5.11 -27.57
CA ARG A 250 -12.18 -6.36 -28.02
C ARG A 250 -11.16 -7.34 -28.62
N THR A 251 -10.16 -6.83 -29.34
CA THR A 251 -9.07 -7.63 -29.91
C THR A 251 -8.21 -8.27 -28.83
N LEU A 252 -7.85 -7.52 -27.79
CA LEU A 252 -7.03 -8.00 -26.69
C LEU A 252 -7.77 -9.05 -25.84
N ILE A 253 -9.06 -8.80 -25.57
CA ILE A 253 -9.97 -9.75 -24.92
C ILE A 253 -10.04 -11.06 -25.70
N ARG A 254 -10.22 -10.97 -27.02
CA ARG A 254 -10.27 -12.14 -27.89
C ARG A 254 -8.96 -12.95 -27.84
N ARG A 255 -7.81 -12.28 -27.97
CA ARG A 255 -6.48 -12.92 -27.87
C ARG A 255 -6.27 -13.64 -26.54
N TYR A 256 -6.70 -13.02 -25.43
CA TYR A 256 -6.66 -13.64 -24.11
C TYR A 256 -7.54 -14.90 -24.04
N LEU A 257 -8.78 -14.83 -24.54
CA LEU A 257 -9.69 -15.98 -24.54
C LEU A 257 -9.19 -17.12 -25.42
N ASP A 258 -8.58 -16.82 -26.57
CA ASP A 258 -7.98 -17.85 -27.44
C ASP A 258 -6.77 -18.52 -26.73
N ALA A 259 -5.93 -17.73 -26.05
CA ALA A 259 -4.81 -18.22 -25.25
C ALA A 259 -5.27 -19.10 -24.06
N ALA A 260 -6.31 -18.67 -23.33
CA ALA A 260 -6.90 -19.42 -22.24
C ALA A 260 -7.53 -20.72 -22.73
N PHE A 261 -8.21 -20.71 -23.88
CA PHE A 261 -8.80 -21.90 -24.48
C PHE A 261 -7.73 -22.93 -24.83
N HIS A 262 -6.62 -22.49 -25.45
CA HIS A 262 -5.49 -23.35 -25.76
C HIS A 262 -4.89 -23.99 -24.50
N ALA A 263 -4.65 -23.21 -23.44
CA ALA A 263 -4.11 -23.73 -22.18
C ALA A 263 -5.06 -24.74 -21.50
N LEU A 264 -6.37 -24.44 -21.47
CA LEU A 264 -7.39 -25.34 -20.94
C LEU A 264 -7.44 -26.66 -21.73
N SER A 265 -7.34 -26.59 -23.06
CA SER A 265 -7.35 -27.79 -23.92
C SER A 265 -6.19 -28.73 -23.57
N GLN A 266 -4.97 -28.20 -23.38
CA GLN A 266 -3.80 -29.01 -23.02
C GLN A 266 -4.00 -29.76 -21.70
N LEU A 267 -4.61 -29.11 -20.72
CA LEU A 267 -4.86 -29.71 -19.41
C LEU A 267 -6.00 -30.73 -19.45
N VAL A 268 -7.09 -30.46 -20.17
CA VAL A 268 -8.22 -31.40 -20.31
C VAL A 268 -7.81 -32.68 -21.03
N PHE A 269 -6.94 -32.58 -22.04
CA PHE A 269 -6.43 -33.74 -22.77
C PHE A 269 -5.21 -34.42 -22.13
N THR A 270 -4.69 -33.87 -21.02
CA THR A 270 -3.64 -34.54 -20.25
C THR A 270 -4.22 -35.80 -19.58
N PRO A 271 -3.54 -36.96 -19.67
CA PRO A 271 -4.01 -38.19 -19.03
C PRO A 271 -4.29 -37.96 -17.55
N VAL A 272 -5.49 -38.34 -17.11
CA VAL A 272 -6.05 -37.97 -15.81
C VAL A 272 -5.22 -38.50 -14.64
N GLN A 273 -4.52 -39.63 -14.83
CA GLN A 273 -3.59 -40.18 -13.84
C GLN A 273 -2.39 -39.27 -13.58
N ARG A 274 -2.12 -38.28 -14.44
CA ARG A 274 -1.05 -37.29 -14.29
C ARG A 274 -1.53 -35.98 -13.66
N LEU A 275 -2.84 -35.79 -13.47
CA LEU A 275 -3.41 -34.58 -12.89
C LEU A 275 -3.71 -34.78 -11.41
N THR A 276 -3.30 -33.81 -10.60
CA THR A 276 -3.62 -33.71 -9.19
C THR A 276 -5.09 -33.27 -8.99
N PRO A 277 -5.71 -33.56 -7.84
CA PRO A 277 -7.05 -33.05 -7.51
C PRO A 277 -7.15 -31.52 -7.58
N TYR A 278 -6.04 -30.83 -7.28
CA TYR A 278 -5.93 -29.39 -7.43
C TYR A 278 -6.05 -28.94 -8.90
N GLU A 279 -5.31 -29.55 -9.82
CA GLU A 279 -5.33 -29.19 -11.25
C GLU A 279 -6.69 -29.47 -11.89
N ILE A 280 -7.33 -30.59 -11.54
CA ILE A 280 -8.70 -30.91 -11.99
C ILE A 280 -9.68 -29.84 -11.48
N GLY A 281 -9.59 -29.49 -10.20
CA GLY A 281 -10.43 -28.46 -9.58
C GLY A 281 -10.21 -27.07 -10.19
N LEU A 282 -8.95 -26.67 -10.37
CA LEU A 282 -8.56 -25.38 -10.94
C LEU A 282 -9.03 -25.26 -12.39
N THR A 283 -8.88 -26.31 -13.19
CA THR A 283 -9.35 -26.34 -14.59
C THR A 283 -10.87 -26.17 -14.66
N ALA A 284 -11.63 -26.90 -13.82
CA ALA A 284 -13.08 -26.76 -13.79
C ALA A 284 -13.54 -25.38 -13.29
N ALA A 285 -12.85 -24.82 -12.28
CA ALA A 285 -13.12 -23.47 -11.78
C ALA A 285 -12.82 -22.40 -12.85
N ALA A 286 -11.69 -22.52 -13.55
CA ALA A 286 -11.31 -21.63 -14.65
C ALA A 286 -12.37 -21.64 -15.76
N ILE A 287 -12.82 -22.82 -16.20
CA ILE A 287 -13.88 -22.94 -17.21
C ILE A 287 -15.14 -22.21 -16.75
N ARG A 288 -15.61 -22.45 -15.52
CA ARG A 288 -16.82 -21.79 -14.99
C ARG A 288 -16.71 -20.27 -14.94
N GLN A 289 -15.56 -19.76 -14.54
CA GLN A 289 -15.34 -18.32 -14.44
C GLN A 289 -15.26 -17.64 -15.81
N LEU A 290 -14.66 -18.30 -16.79
CA LEU A 290 -14.48 -17.74 -18.13
C LEU A 290 -15.72 -17.94 -19.02
N LEU A 291 -16.59 -18.91 -18.72
CA LEU A 291 -17.74 -19.25 -19.57
C LEU A 291 -18.61 -18.03 -19.95
N PRO A 292 -19.01 -17.14 -19.01
CA PRO A 292 -19.79 -15.94 -19.37
C PRO A 292 -19.05 -14.98 -20.32
N LEU A 293 -17.71 -14.97 -20.26
CA LEU A 293 -16.88 -14.16 -21.15
C LEU A 293 -16.80 -14.78 -22.56
N TYR A 294 -16.73 -16.12 -22.64
CA TYR A 294 -16.83 -16.82 -23.92
C TYR A 294 -18.21 -16.64 -24.55
N GLU A 295 -19.30 -16.69 -23.79
CA GLU A 295 -20.65 -16.44 -24.31
C GLU A 295 -20.77 -15.07 -25.00
N ARG A 296 -20.10 -14.04 -24.46
CA ARG A 296 -20.13 -12.67 -25.01
C ARG A 296 -19.17 -12.46 -26.17
N HIS A 297 -17.95 -12.99 -26.09
CA HIS A 297 -16.85 -12.62 -27.00
C HIS A 297 -16.36 -13.74 -27.92
N ALA A 298 -16.66 -14.99 -27.59
CA ALA A 298 -16.17 -16.18 -28.28
C ALA A 298 -17.11 -17.39 -28.15
N SER A 299 -18.35 -17.22 -28.60
CA SER A 299 -19.45 -18.18 -28.43
C SER A 299 -19.21 -19.52 -29.14
N GLU A 300 -18.33 -19.56 -30.14
CA GLU A 300 -17.95 -20.79 -30.83
C GLU A 300 -17.27 -21.83 -29.92
N HIS A 301 -16.67 -21.40 -28.82
CA HIS A 301 -15.96 -22.28 -27.88
C HIS A 301 -16.84 -22.79 -26.74
N VAL A 302 -18.02 -22.19 -26.52
CA VAL A 302 -18.93 -22.48 -25.41
C VAL A 302 -19.35 -23.97 -25.37
N PRO A 303 -19.78 -24.61 -26.47
CA PRO A 303 -20.17 -26.02 -26.43
C PRO A 303 -19.02 -26.95 -26.01
N LEU A 304 -17.79 -26.65 -26.43
CA LEU A 304 -16.60 -27.43 -26.08
C LEU A 304 -16.24 -27.27 -24.60
N LEU A 305 -16.29 -26.04 -24.07
CA LEU A 305 -16.03 -25.75 -22.66
C LEU A 305 -17.05 -26.45 -21.75
N ILE A 306 -18.33 -26.43 -22.12
CA ILE A 306 -19.39 -27.15 -21.40
C ILE A 306 -19.11 -28.66 -21.42
N GLY A 307 -18.74 -29.22 -22.58
CA GLY A 307 -18.36 -30.62 -22.71
C GLY A 307 -17.18 -31.01 -21.80
N TRP A 308 -16.13 -30.20 -21.77
CA TRP A 308 -14.98 -30.40 -20.88
C TRP A 308 -15.37 -30.33 -19.41
N LEU A 309 -16.23 -29.37 -19.04
CA LEU A 309 -16.71 -29.26 -17.66
C LEU A 309 -17.52 -30.51 -17.23
N HIS A 310 -18.36 -31.05 -18.11
CA HIS A 310 -19.08 -32.30 -17.85
C HIS A 310 -18.13 -33.49 -17.65
N GLN A 311 -17.05 -33.56 -18.42
CA GLN A 311 -16.03 -34.60 -18.27
C GLN A 311 -15.25 -34.50 -16.95
N LEU A 312 -14.97 -33.28 -16.47
CA LEU A 312 -14.23 -33.04 -15.22
C LEU A 312 -15.11 -33.21 -13.97
N THR A 313 -16.42 -32.92 -14.07
CA THR A 313 -17.34 -32.85 -12.92
C THR A 313 -17.35 -34.08 -12.01
N PRO A 314 -17.41 -35.33 -12.52
CA PRO A 314 -17.41 -36.54 -11.68
C PRO A 314 -16.17 -36.67 -10.79
N ARG A 315 -15.06 -36.04 -11.18
CA ARG A 315 -13.74 -36.16 -10.56
C ARG A 315 -13.40 -35.02 -9.60
N LEU A 316 -14.30 -34.04 -9.45
CA LEU A 316 -14.12 -32.95 -8.51
C LEU A 316 -14.27 -33.45 -7.06
N PRO A 317 -13.41 -32.99 -6.12
CA PRO A 317 -13.61 -33.25 -4.70
C PRO A 317 -14.90 -32.58 -4.19
N GLU A 318 -15.64 -33.26 -3.32
CA GLU A 318 -16.75 -32.70 -2.51
C GLU A 318 -16.15 -31.59 -1.62
N PRO A 319 -16.30 -30.29 -1.95
CA PRO A 319 -17.55 -29.57 -2.19
C PRO A 319 -17.65 -28.78 -3.54
N LEU A 320 -16.75 -29.03 -4.50
CA LEU A 320 -16.66 -28.29 -5.77
C LEU A 320 -17.59 -28.81 -6.88
N ARG A 321 -18.33 -29.90 -6.62
CA ARG A 321 -19.36 -30.42 -7.52
C ARG A 321 -20.55 -29.45 -7.56
N PRO A 322 -21.02 -29.04 -8.75
CA PRO A 322 -22.10 -28.08 -8.86
C PRO A 322 -23.40 -28.72 -8.38
N ARG A 323 -24.08 -28.10 -7.41
CA ARG A 323 -25.54 -28.25 -7.24
C ARG A 323 -26.16 -27.38 -8.33
N GLY A 324 -26.80 -28.00 -9.31
CA GLY A 324 -27.16 -27.35 -10.57
C GLY A 324 -27.97 -26.08 -10.41
N GLU A 325 -27.36 -24.93 -10.68
CA GLU A 325 -28.02 -23.64 -10.89
C GLU A 325 -27.27 -22.88 -12.00
N THR A 326 -28.03 -22.35 -12.96
CA THR A 326 -27.59 -21.52 -14.09
C THR A 326 -27.20 -20.11 -13.61
N SER A 327 -26.15 -19.52 -14.20
CA SER A 327 -25.67 -18.17 -13.85
C SER A 327 -26.68 -17.06 -14.23
N PRO A 328 -27.13 -16.23 -13.28
CA PRO A 328 -27.97 -15.04 -13.54
C PRO A 328 -27.14 -13.80 -13.93
N THR A 329 -27.79 -12.65 -14.20
CA THR A 329 -27.16 -11.37 -14.62
C THR A 329 -26.75 -10.44 -13.44
N GLU A 330 -26.01 -9.34 -13.71
CA GLU A 330 -25.39 -8.42 -12.71
C GLU A 330 -26.32 -7.83 -11.63
N SER A 331 -27.49 -7.29 -12.01
CA SER A 331 -28.45 -6.76 -11.03
C SER A 331 -29.09 -7.90 -10.22
N GLU A 332 -29.29 -9.04 -10.86
CA GLU A 332 -29.81 -10.25 -10.23
C GLU A 332 -28.80 -10.87 -9.26
N HIS A 333 -27.49 -10.68 -9.47
CA HIS A 333 -26.43 -11.21 -8.61
C HIS A 333 -26.43 -10.59 -7.20
N LEU A 334 -26.61 -9.27 -7.06
CA LEU A 334 -26.66 -8.62 -5.74
C LEU A 334 -27.95 -9.03 -5.00
N THR A 335 -29.10 -8.95 -5.67
CA THR A 335 -30.38 -9.36 -5.08
C THR A 335 -30.38 -10.85 -4.73
N ALA A 336 -29.88 -11.71 -5.61
CA ALA A 336 -29.76 -13.15 -5.33
C ALA A 336 -28.76 -13.43 -4.20
N ALA A 337 -27.67 -12.67 -4.08
CA ALA A 337 -26.72 -12.81 -2.98
C ALA A 337 -27.33 -12.40 -1.63
N VAL A 338 -28.07 -11.29 -1.59
CA VAL A 338 -28.79 -10.84 -0.39
C VAL A 338 -29.90 -11.82 -0.03
N GLU A 339 -30.69 -12.30 -1.00
CA GLU A 339 -31.73 -13.29 -0.76
C GLU A 339 -31.16 -14.65 -0.32
N ARG A 340 -30.00 -15.05 -0.85
CA ARG A 340 -29.27 -16.22 -0.37
C ARG A 340 -28.83 -16.05 1.09
N ALA A 341 -28.33 -14.87 1.46
CA ALA A 341 -27.99 -14.56 2.84
C ALA A 341 -29.23 -14.60 3.74
N ARG A 342 -30.36 -14.03 3.31
CA ARG A 342 -31.63 -14.07 4.05
C ARG A 342 -32.15 -15.49 4.30
N LYS A 343 -31.99 -16.38 3.31
CA LYS A 343 -32.38 -17.79 3.40
C LYS A 343 -31.43 -18.63 4.26
N GLU A 344 -30.26 -18.12 4.63
CA GLU A 344 -29.33 -18.83 5.50
C GLU A 344 -29.86 -18.86 6.93
N THR A 345 -30.00 -20.07 7.47
CA THR A 345 -30.60 -20.32 8.79
C THR A 345 -29.57 -20.16 9.91
N HIS A 346 -28.29 -20.37 9.63
CA HIS A 346 -27.24 -20.25 10.63
C HIS A 346 -26.82 -18.77 10.80
N PRO A 347 -27.00 -18.16 11.98
CA PRO A 347 -26.81 -16.71 12.16
C PRO A 347 -25.39 -16.23 11.84
N GLU A 348 -24.35 -16.96 12.26
CA GLU A 348 -22.96 -16.61 11.94
C GLU A 348 -22.66 -16.66 10.44
N LYS A 349 -23.17 -17.68 9.72
CA LYS A 349 -22.97 -17.82 8.27
C LYS A 349 -23.74 -16.75 7.51
N ARG A 350 -24.97 -16.45 7.95
CA ARG A 350 -25.78 -15.36 7.41
C ARG A 350 -25.05 -14.03 7.53
N ASP A 351 -24.59 -13.69 8.74
CA ASP A 351 -23.88 -12.42 8.96
C ASP A 351 -22.57 -12.37 8.18
N LEU A 352 -21.85 -13.50 8.03
CA LEU A 352 -20.65 -13.57 7.19
C LEU A 352 -20.97 -13.28 5.71
N LEU A 353 -22.10 -13.79 5.20
CA LEU A 353 -22.55 -13.50 3.84
C LEU A 353 -22.88 -12.02 3.68
N TYR A 354 -23.62 -11.42 4.62
CA TYR A 354 -23.87 -9.98 4.62
C TYR A 354 -22.57 -9.18 4.67
N LEU A 355 -21.63 -9.54 5.54
CA LEU A 355 -20.34 -8.84 5.67
C LEU A 355 -19.52 -8.90 4.37
N ARG A 356 -19.56 -10.02 3.64
CA ARG A 356 -18.92 -10.16 2.32
C ARG A 356 -19.57 -9.27 1.26
N ILE A 357 -20.90 -9.20 1.25
CA ILE A 357 -21.63 -8.31 0.33
C ILE A 357 -21.30 -6.85 0.64
N VAL A 358 -21.33 -6.46 1.91
CA VAL A 358 -20.96 -5.12 2.37
C VAL A 358 -19.53 -4.77 1.98
N TYR A 359 -18.59 -5.70 2.18
CA TYR A 359 -17.20 -5.50 1.78
C TYR A 359 -17.07 -5.24 0.27
N ALA A 360 -17.74 -6.03 -0.56
CA ALA A 360 -17.74 -5.82 -2.01
C ALA A 360 -18.28 -4.43 -2.39
N LEU A 361 -19.45 -4.05 -1.85
CA LEU A 361 -20.09 -2.75 -2.09
C LEU A 361 -19.22 -1.58 -1.60
N TYR A 362 -18.59 -1.73 -0.43
CA TYR A 362 -17.65 -0.75 0.13
C TYR A 362 -16.46 -0.50 -0.80
N THR A 363 -15.80 -1.58 -1.29
CA THR A 363 -14.65 -1.44 -2.19
C THR A 363 -15.02 -0.83 -3.56
N GLN A 364 -16.28 -0.96 -3.96
CA GLN A 364 -16.82 -0.34 -5.17
C GLN A 364 -17.20 1.14 -4.97
N GLY A 365 -17.28 1.61 -3.73
CA GLY A 365 -17.74 2.97 -3.39
C GLY A 365 -19.26 3.10 -3.31
N ASN A 366 -20.02 2.00 -3.33
CA ASN A 366 -21.47 2.03 -3.21
C ASN A 366 -21.89 1.99 -1.72
N TYR A 367 -21.64 3.10 -1.01
CA TYR A 367 -21.77 3.15 0.45
C TYR A 367 -23.22 3.09 0.94
N GLU A 368 -24.18 3.62 0.18
CA GLU A 368 -25.60 3.57 0.56
C GLU A 368 -26.15 2.14 0.48
N ALA A 369 -25.89 1.41 -0.61
CA ALA A 369 -26.28 0.01 -0.71
C ALA A 369 -25.55 -0.86 0.34
N ALA A 370 -24.27 -0.56 0.60
CA ALA A 370 -23.51 -1.23 1.66
C ALA A 370 -24.14 -0.99 3.04
N ARG A 371 -24.68 0.20 3.30
CA ARG A 371 -25.34 0.56 4.56
C ARG A 371 -26.64 -0.20 4.75
N GLU A 372 -27.44 -0.36 3.70
CA GLU A 372 -28.67 -1.15 3.75
C GLU A 372 -28.38 -2.60 4.15
N VAL A 373 -27.42 -3.24 3.47
CA VAL A 373 -27.04 -4.64 3.78
C VAL A 373 -26.40 -4.75 5.16
N ALA A 374 -25.58 -3.78 5.58
CA ALA A 374 -25.00 -3.75 6.93
C ALA A 374 -26.08 -3.62 8.02
N GLY A 375 -27.23 -3.03 7.69
CA GLY A 375 -28.42 -2.95 8.55
C GLY A 375 -28.98 -4.33 8.94
N GLU A 376 -28.77 -5.35 8.12
CA GLU A 376 -29.26 -6.72 8.33
C GLU A 376 -28.32 -7.58 9.20
N LEU A 377 -27.12 -7.08 9.52
CA LEU A 377 -26.19 -7.76 10.42
C LEU A 377 -26.77 -7.88 11.83
N THR A 378 -26.67 -9.08 12.42
CA THR A 378 -27.07 -9.34 13.81
C THR A 378 -25.92 -9.20 14.82
N ASP A 379 -24.67 -9.46 14.41
CA ASP A 379 -23.49 -9.17 15.24
C ASP A 379 -23.35 -7.65 15.45
N SER A 380 -23.62 -7.20 16.68
CA SER A 380 -23.66 -5.79 17.03
C SER A 380 -22.31 -5.09 16.92
N LYS A 381 -21.21 -5.82 17.17
CA LYS A 381 -19.85 -5.28 17.10
C LYS A 381 -19.44 -5.08 15.65
N ALA A 382 -19.60 -6.11 14.81
CA ALA A 382 -19.30 -6.04 13.38
C ALA A 382 -20.18 -4.97 12.71
N LYS A 383 -21.47 -4.94 13.04
CA LYS A 383 -22.40 -3.91 12.56
C LYS A 383 -21.94 -2.51 12.94
N ALA A 384 -21.60 -2.27 14.21
CA ALA A 384 -21.15 -0.94 14.65
C ALA A 384 -19.87 -0.51 13.92
N GLN A 385 -18.89 -1.40 13.77
CA GLN A 385 -17.63 -1.11 13.06
C GLN A 385 -17.86 -0.79 11.58
N VAL A 386 -18.67 -1.59 10.88
CA VAL A 386 -19.03 -1.38 9.48
C VAL A 386 -19.78 -0.07 9.29
N MET A 387 -20.79 0.19 10.13
CA MET A 387 -21.59 1.41 10.05
C MET A 387 -20.75 2.66 10.29
N SER A 388 -19.78 2.59 11.20
CA SER A 388 -18.82 3.67 11.47
C SER A 388 -17.96 4.00 10.24
N LEU A 389 -17.45 2.96 9.56
CA LEU A 389 -16.67 3.12 8.33
C LEU A 389 -17.49 3.68 7.17
N LEU A 390 -18.72 3.20 6.99
CA LEU A 390 -19.63 3.68 5.95
C LEU A 390 -20.01 5.14 6.18
N GLU A 391 -20.35 5.50 7.43
CA GLU A 391 -20.63 6.89 7.80
C GLU A 391 -19.42 7.80 7.50
N THR A 392 -18.21 7.35 7.82
CA THR A 392 -16.97 8.08 7.50
C THR A 392 -16.80 8.28 6.00
N ALA A 393 -16.96 7.22 5.21
CA ALA A 393 -16.83 7.27 3.75
C ALA A 393 -17.85 8.23 3.12
N THR A 394 -19.13 8.12 3.50
CA THR A 394 -20.19 9.01 3.04
C THR A 394 -19.92 10.48 3.38
N TRP A 395 -19.46 10.78 4.59
CA TRP A 395 -19.18 12.17 4.98
C TRP A 395 -17.98 12.77 4.28
N ARG A 396 -16.96 11.97 3.94
CA ARG A 396 -15.85 12.46 3.13
C ARG A 396 -16.33 12.92 1.75
N GLU A 397 -17.22 12.17 1.11
CA GLU A 397 -17.81 12.58 -0.17
C GLU A 397 -18.65 13.85 -0.03
N ARG A 398 -19.46 13.95 1.02
CA ARG A 398 -20.28 15.14 1.29
C ARG A 398 -19.43 16.39 1.55
N ILE A 399 -18.39 16.28 2.37
CA ILE A 399 -17.44 17.39 2.63
C ILE A 399 -16.75 17.81 1.32
N ALA A 400 -16.31 16.84 0.49
CA ALA A 400 -15.73 17.13 -0.81
C ALA A 400 -16.72 17.83 -1.77
N GLN A 401 -18.02 17.57 -1.64
CA GLN A 401 -19.10 18.28 -2.35
C GLN A 401 -19.45 19.65 -1.73
N GLY A 402 -18.76 20.06 -0.66
CA GLY A 402 -18.96 21.33 0.02
C GLY A 402 -20.06 21.33 1.08
N ILE A 403 -20.64 20.17 1.40
CA ILE A 403 -21.66 20.00 2.44
C ILE A 403 -20.98 19.98 3.80
N GLU A 404 -21.36 20.91 4.68
CA GLU A 404 -20.76 21.04 6.00
C GLU A 404 -21.46 20.09 7.01
N PRO A 405 -20.69 19.33 7.80
CA PRO A 405 -21.26 18.49 8.84
C PRO A 405 -21.82 19.35 9.98
N SER A 406 -23.07 19.08 10.39
CA SER A 406 -23.69 19.76 11.54
C SER A 406 -22.94 19.49 12.85
N ASP A 407 -22.56 18.23 13.10
CA ASP A 407 -21.67 17.85 14.19
C ASP A 407 -20.99 16.50 13.91
N VAL A 408 -19.68 16.53 13.64
CA VAL A 408 -18.85 15.31 13.48
C VAL A 408 -18.80 14.49 14.76
N ARG A 409 -18.90 15.13 15.93
CA ARG A 409 -18.70 14.52 17.24
C ARG A 409 -19.92 13.74 17.74
N SER A 410 -21.12 14.13 17.30
CA SER A 410 -22.35 13.38 17.56
C SER A 410 -22.39 12.01 16.88
N ARG A 411 -21.49 11.77 15.91
CA ARG A 411 -21.43 10.52 15.15
C ARG A 411 -20.64 9.50 15.95
N LYS A 412 -21.14 8.27 16.03
CA LYS A 412 -20.50 7.13 16.73
C LYS A 412 -19.30 6.62 15.92
N LEU A 413 -18.27 7.45 15.80
CA LEU A 413 -17.07 7.20 15.01
C LEU A 413 -15.92 6.69 15.87
N ASP A 414 -15.05 5.90 15.25
CA ASP A 414 -13.73 5.61 15.80
C ASP A 414 -12.87 6.89 15.89
N LEU A 415 -11.91 6.94 16.83
CA LEU A 415 -11.11 8.14 17.10
C LEU A 415 -10.34 8.62 15.85
N VAL A 416 -9.80 7.70 15.05
CA VAL A 416 -9.06 8.05 13.84
C VAL A 416 -10.01 8.51 12.73
N GLN A 417 -11.17 7.88 12.61
CA GLN A 417 -12.22 8.26 11.66
C GLN A 417 -12.76 9.67 11.95
N GLU A 418 -12.99 9.99 13.23
CA GLU A 418 -13.38 11.33 13.66
C GLU A 418 -12.30 12.36 13.31
N SER A 419 -11.04 12.06 13.63
CA SER A 419 -9.91 12.94 13.33
C SER A 419 -9.74 13.20 11.84
N LEU A 420 -9.96 12.18 11.01
CA LEU A 420 -9.96 12.29 9.55
C LEU A 420 -11.04 13.26 9.07
N LEU A 421 -12.29 13.11 9.52
CA LEU A 421 -13.37 14.02 9.12
C LEU A 421 -13.13 15.47 9.60
N ILE A 422 -12.55 15.65 10.79
CA ILE A 422 -12.16 16.97 11.29
C ILE A 422 -11.12 17.63 10.40
N VAL A 423 -10.09 16.88 9.97
CA VAL A 423 -9.06 17.37 9.05
C VAL A 423 -9.66 17.74 7.69
N GLU A 424 -10.48 16.87 7.10
CA GLU A 424 -11.12 17.12 5.80
C GLU A 424 -12.05 18.36 5.88
N TRP A 425 -12.78 18.52 6.99
CA TRP A 425 -13.63 19.70 7.20
C TRP A 425 -12.80 20.97 7.40
N ALA A 426 -11.74 20.94 8.20
CA ALA A 426 -10.84 22.07 8.38
C ALA A 426 -10.22 22.50 7.04
N LYS A 427 -9.80 21.54 6.19
CA LYS A 427 -9.30 21.82 4.84
C LYS A 427 -10.36 22.49 3.96
N ALA A 428 -11.61 22.03 4.00
CA ALA A 428 -12.71 22.66 3.28
C ALA A 428 -12.99 24.10 3.78
N LEU A 429 -12.89 24.35 5.08
CA LEU A 429 -13.02 25.71 5.65
C LEU A 429 -11.88 26.63 5.20
N LEU A 430 -10.64 26.14 5.19
CA LEU A 430 -9.47 26.88 4.70
C LEU A 430 -9.61 27.25 3.21
N GLN A 431 -10.12 26.33 2.38
CA GLN A 431 -10.41 26.63 0.97
C GLN A 431 -11.46 27.73 0.80
N LYS A 432 -12.39 27.86 1.75
CA LYS A 432 -13.39 28.94 1.79
C LYS A 432 -12.88 30.22 2.48
N GLY A 433 -11.61 30.28 2.88
CA GLY A 433 -11.02 31.43 3.60
C GLY A 433 -11.45 31.58 5.07
N ARG A 434 -12.14 30.59 5.64
CA ARG A 434 -12.66 30.60 7.02
C ARG A 434 -11.60 30.09 8.01
N VAL A 435 -10.49 30.82 8.13
CA VAL A 435 -9.29 30.39 8.87
C VAL A 435 -9.54 30.23 10.38
N ASP A 436 -10.21 31.20 11.02
CA ASP A 436 -10.47 31.17 12.47
C ASP A 436 -11.33 29.97 12.88
N GLU A 437 -12.32 29.63 12.06
CA GLU A 437 -13.19 28.48 12.29
C GLU A 437 -12.44 27.15 12.13
N ALA A 438 -11.59 27.05 11.10
CA ALA A 438 -10.72 25.89 10.93
C ALA A 438 -9.76 25.73 12.12
N LYS A 439 -9.16 26.83 12.59
CA LYS A 439 -8.26 26.85 13.74
C LYS A 439 -8.98 26.40 15.02
N LEU A 440 -10.15 26.97 15.31
CA LEU A 440 -10.97 26.60 16.47
C LEU A 440 -11.40 25.13 16.44
N LEU A 441 -11.80 24.63 15.27
CA LEU A 441 -12.18 23.23 15.06
C LEU A 441 -11.01 22.28 15.40
N LEU A 442 -9.82 22.57 14.88
CA LEU A 442 -8.61 21.77 15.10
C LEU A 442 -8.17 21.80 16.56
N HIS A 443 -8.12 22.98 17.19
CA HIS A 443 -7.77 23.09 18.61
C HIS A 443 -8.72 22.34 19.52
N GLY A 444 -10.03 22.52 19.32
CA GLY A 444 -11.03 21.85 20.14
C GLY A 444 -10.90 20.32 20.03
N HIS A 445 -10.57 19.82 18.84
CA HIS A 445 -10.32 18.39 18.64
C HIS A 445 -9.00 17.94 19.29
N ILE A 446 -7.87 18.61 19.03
CA ILE A 446 -6.57 18.26 19.61
C ILE A 446 -6.63 18.25 21.14
N ALA A 447 -7.17 19.32 21.76
CA ALA A 447 -7.29 19.42 23.21
C ALA A 447 -8.09 18.25 23.80
N ARG A 448 -9.18 17.84 23.14
CA ARG A 448 -9.98 16.69 23.56
C ARG A 448 -9.21 15.38 23.42
N VAL A 449 -8.56 15.14 22.28
CA VAL A 449 -7.73 13.93 22.08
C VAL A 449 -6.58 13.88 23.09
N LEU A 450 -6.05 15.03 23.52
CA LEU A 450 -5.03 15.13 24.56
C LEU A 450 -5.57 14.94 25.98
N ALA A 451 -6.80 15.36 26.26
CA ALA A 451 -7.47 15.18 27.54
C ALA A 451 -8.02 13.75 27.74
N ASP A 452 -8.29 13.04 26.64
CA ASP A 452 -8.77 11.66 26.70
C ASP A 452 -7.67 10.70 27.19
N ASP A 453 -7.87 10.09 28.35
CA ASP A 453 -6.96 9.11 28.94
C ASP A 453 -7.24 7.66 28.48
N THR A 454 -8.24 7.47 27.61
CA THR A 454 -8.48 6.15 27.03
C THR A 454 -7.27 5.67 26.24
N HIS A 455 -6.94 4.39 26.43
CA HIS A 455 -5.79 3.77 25.79
C HIS A 455 -6.16 3.38 24.36
N HIS A 456 -6.05 4.34 23.44
CA HIS A 456 -6.23 4.09 22.01
C HIS A 456 -4.87 3.84 21.32
N PRO A 457 -4.63 2.66 20.71
CA PRO A 457 -3.33 2.33 20.11
C PRO A 457 -2.96 3.23 18.93
N LEU A 458 -3.94 3.84 18.26
CA LEU A 458 -3.74 4.77 17.15
C LEU A 458 -3.96 6.25 17.55
N ARG A 459 -3.82 6.57 18.85
CA ARG A 459 -3.97 7.95 19.33
C ARG A 459 -2.96 8.91 18.68
N TRP A 460 -1.75 8.45 18.40
CA TRP A 460 -0.74 9.24 17.70
C TRP A 460 -1.24 9.60 16.29
N VAL A 461 -1.83 8.66 15.54
CA VAL A 461 -2.43 8.91 14.20
C VAL A 461 -3.53 9.97 14.29
N ALA A 462 -4.40 9.86 15.30
CA ALA A 462 -5.48 10.82 15.54
C ALA A 462 -4.99 12.24 15.83
N LEU A 463 -3.75 12.41 16.33
CA LEU A 463 -3.13 13.70 16.59
C LEU A 463 -2.34 14.23 15.39
N THR A 464 -1.69 13.36 14.61
CA THR A 464 -0.81 13.76 13.49
C THR A 464 -1.52 14.63 12.46
N GLY A 465 -2.66 14.18 11.93
CA GLY A 465 -3.42 14.92 10.92
C GLY A 465 -3.85 16.33 11.36
N PRO A 466 -4.52 16.46 12.52
CA PRO A 466 -4.89 17.76 13.06
C PRO A 466 -3.70 18.69 13.32
N LEU A 467 -2.58 18.15 13.82
CA LEU A 467 -1.36 18.94 14.08
C LEU A 467 -0.73 19.47 12.79
N ASP A 468 -0.64 18.68 11.72
CA ASP A 468 -0.14 19.19 10.43
C ASP A 468 -1.08 20.24 9.83
N THR A 469 -2.38 20.00 9.93
CA THR A 469 -3.37 20.95 9.40
C THR A 469 -3.31 22.26 10.18
N LEU A 470 -3.12 22.20 11.51
CA LEU A 470 -2.94 23.38 12.34
C LEU A 470 -1.63 24.10 12.03
N ARG A 471 -0.54 23.37 11.80
CA ARG A 471 0.77 23.95 11.42
C ARG A 471 0.67 24.82 10.17
N ARG A 472 -0.19 24.48 9.21
CA ARG A 472 -0.45 25.30 8.00
C ARG A 472 -1.13 26.64 8.31
N ILE A 473 -1.74 26.78 9.49
CA ILE A 473 -2.40 27.99 9.97
C ILE A 473 -1.49 28.75 10.94
N ASP A 474 -0.95 28.04 11.94
CA ASP A 474 -0.13 28.59 13.02
C ASP A 474 0.94 27.57 13.44
N VAL A 475 2.15 27.75 12.93
CA VAL A 475 3.28 26.84 13.16
C VAL A 475 3.71 26.82 14.63
N GLN A 476 3.73 27.99 15.29
CA GLN A 476 4.23 28.13 16.66
C GLN A 476 3.30 27.43 17.65
N GLU A 477 1.99 27.58 17.44
CA GLU A 477 1.01 26.89 18.26
C GLU A 477 1.04 25.37 18.03
N ALA A 478 1.13 24.92 16.78
CA ALA A 478 1.26 23.50 16.47
C ALA A 478 2.53 22.87 17.08
N LEU A 479 3.67 23.59 17.05
CA LEU A 479 4.93 23.18 17.70
C LEU A 479 4.74 23.00 19.21
N SER A 480 4.06 23.94 19.88
CA SER A 480 3.80 23.86 21.33
C SER A 480 2.98 22.61 21.71
N LEU A 481 2.15 22.12 20.79
CA LEU A 481 1.28 20.95 20.99
C LEU A 481 1.96 19.61 20.67
N LEU A 482 3.17 19.60 20.08
CA LEU A 482 3.93 18.37 19.80
C LEU A 482 4.25 17.56 21.08
N ALA A 483 4.39 18.21 22.24
CA ALA A 483 4.57 17.51 23.52
C ALA A 483 3.41 16.54 23.84
N GLY A 484 2.21 16.82 23.31
CA GLY A 484 1.07 15.90 23.40
C GLY A 484 1.25 14.64 22.55
N LEU A 485 1.88 14.78 21.38
CA LEU A 485 2.20 13.67 20.48
C LEU A 485 3.29 12.75 21.06
N SER A 486 4.32 13.30 21.72
CA SER A 486 5.35 12.48 22.41
C SER A 486 4.73 11.48 23.37
N ARG A 487 3.77 11.94 24.19
CA ARG A 487 3.05 11.07 25.14
C ARG A 487 2.27 9.95 24.46
N ALA A 488 1.77 10.18 23.25
CA ALA A 488 1.08 9.16 22.46
C ALA A 488 2.06 8.17 21.80
N LEU A 489 3.26 8.61 21.43
CA LEU A 489 4.31 7.80 20.80
C LEU A 489 5.14 6.98 21.80
N ASP A 490 5.39 7.53 22.99
CA ASP A 490 6.20 6.91 24.05
C ASP A 490 5.44 5.87 24.87
N ARG A 491 4.12 5.81 24.73
CA ARG A 491 3.32 4.76 25.35
C ARG A 491 3.44 3.51 24.50
N PRO A 492 3.84 2.35 25.06
CA PRO A 492 4.09 1.16 24.27
C PRO A 492 2.79 0.73 23.59
N SER A 493 2.71 0.95 22.27
CA SER A 493 1.77 0.25 21.43
C SER A 493 2.12 -1.24 21.53
N ARG A 494 1.53 -1.95 22.49
CA ARG A 494 1.54 -3.41 22.63
C ARG A 494 0.75 -4.09 21.50
N SER A 495 0.75 -3.51 20.31
CA SER A 495 0.33 -4.22 19.12
C SER A 495 1.51 -5.08 18.68
N LEU A 496 1.57 -6.30 19.24
CA LEU A 496 2.36 -7.41 18.71
C LEU A 496 1.84 -7.90 17.35
N ASP A 497 0.89 -7.20 16.74
CA ASP A 497 0.38 -7.53 15.42
C ASP A 497 1.42 -7.17 14.36
N PRO A 498 2.00 -8.14 13.62
CA PRO A 498 2.85 -7.86 12.46
C PRO A 498 2.11 -7.08 11.34
N ALA A 499 0.81 -6.81 11.53
CA ALA A 499 -0.02 -5.99 10.67
C ALA A 499 -0.32 -4.57 11.17
N ALA A 500 0.23 -4.13 12.31
CA ALA A 500 0.13 -2.72 12.68
C ALA A 500 1.19 -1.90 11.92
N PRO A 501 0.80 -0.80 11.24
CA PRO A 501 1.76 0.05 10.54
C PRO A 501 2.78 0.61 11.55
N ARG A 502 4.06 0.46 11.22
CA ARG A 502 5.16 1.13 11.95
C ARG A 502 5.00 2.65 11.76
N VAL A 503 5.58 3.43 12.66
CA VAL A 503 5.62 4.90 12.55
C VAL A 503 6.21 5.37 11.21
N GLU A 504 7.06 4.55 10.59
CA GLU A 504 7.77 4.83 9.34
C GLU A 504 6.99 4.45 8.07
N ASP A 505 5.93 3.67 8.23
CA ASP A 505 4.90 3.38 7.22
C ASP A 505 3.58 3.98 7.72
N ALA A 506 3.63 5.23 8.20
CA ALA A 506 2.48 5.92 8.76
C ALA A 506 1.27 5.71 7.83
N PRO A 507 0.11 5.28 8.38
CA PRO A 507 -0.95 4.73 7.56
C PRO A 507 -1.42 5.76 6.55
N THR A 508 -1.00 5.64 5.29
CA THR A 508 -1.81 6.13 4.18
C THR A 508 -3.20 5.50 4.25
N HIS A 509 -3.32 4.37 4.96
CA HIS A 509 -4.56 3.65 5.22
C HIS A 509 -4.58 3.02 6.61
N VAL A 510 -5.70 3.10 7.32
CA VAL A 510 -5.95 2.31 8.52
C VAL A 510 -6.69 1.03 8.14
N LEU A 511 -6.15 -0.11 8.57
CA LEU A 511 -6.76 -1.42 8.39
C LEU A 511 -7.70 -1.77 9.55
N TYR A 512 -8.98 -1.97 9.23
CA TYR A 512 -9.99 -2.46 10.15
C TYR A 512 -10.32 -3.92 9.82
N LEU A 513 -9.84 -4.84 10.64
CA LEU A 513 -10.18 -6.27 10.55
C LEU A 513 -11.51 -6.54 11.24
N ILE A 514 -12.60 -6.41 10.49
CA ILE A 514 -13.96 -6.68 10.99
C ILE A 514 -14.25 -8.17 10.89
N GLY A 515 -14.80 -8.75 11.94
CA GLY A 515 -14.96 -10.19 12.00
C GLY A 515 -16.25 -10.69 12.58
N ILE A 516 -16.61 -11.88 12.11
CA ILE A 516 -17.76 -12.67 12.52
C ILE A 516 -17.23 -14.08 12.78
N GLY A 517 -17.36 -14.53 14.04
CA GLY A 517 -16.73 -15.76 14.51
C GLY A 517 -15.22 -15.80 14.26
N LYS A 518 -14.74 -16.80 13.52
CA LYS A 518 -13.33 -16.97 13.15
C LYS A 518 -12.92 -16.20 11.89
N HIS A 519 -13.88 -15.68 11.13
CA HIS A 519 -13.59 -14.98 9.88
C HIS A 519 -13.33 -13.49 10.12
N ARG A 520 -12.39 -12.92 9.36
CA ARG A 520 -11.99 -11.50 9.42
C ARG A 520 -11.91 -10.97 7.98
N LEU A 521 -12.54 -9.84 7.70
CA LEU A 521 -12.45 -9.13 6.42
C LEU A 521 -11.68 -7.80 6.61
N PRO A 522 -10.74 -7.48 5.71
CA PRO A 522 -9.87 -6.31 5.83
C PRO A 522 -10.47 -5.06 5.18
N PHE A 523 -11.15 -4.21 5.95
CA PHE A 523 -11.61 -2.91 5.47
C PHE A 523 -10.48 -1.88 5.55
N LEU A 524 -10.17 -1.21 4.45
CA LEU A 524 -9.10 -0.21 4.37
C LEU A 524 -9.69 1.20 4.31
N LEU A 525 -9.30 2.05 5.24
CA LEU A 525 -9.68 3.47 5.27
C LEU A 525 -8.48 4.33 4.87
N ALA A 526 -8.53 4.95 3.69
CA ALA A 526 -7.49 5.88 3.23
C ALA A 526 -7.42 7.15 4.09
N LEU A 527 -6.23 7.50 4.57
CA LEU A 527 -5.91 8.77 5.22
C LEU A 527 -5.25 9.74 4.22
N GLY A 528 -5.27 11.03 4.54
CA GLY A 528 -4.54 12.05 3.79
C GLY A 528 -3.05 12.07 4.16
N GLU A 529 -2.24 12.76 3.35
CA GLU A 529 -0.80 12.95 3.61
C GLU A 529 -0.54 13.69 4.93
N GLU A 530 -1.53 14.44 5.44
CA GLU A 530 -1.48 15.09 6.75
C GLU A 530 -1.28 14.09 7.90
N PHE A 531 -1.61 12.81 7.71
CA PHE A 531 -1.47 11.76 8.72
C PHE A 531 -0.12 11.01 8.65
N ASP A 532 0.74 11.35 7.69
CA ASP A 532 2.08 10.78 7.57
C ASP A 532 3.02 11.45 8.58
N LEU A 533 3.33 10.74 9.66
CA LEU A 533 4.12 11.29 10.76
C LEU A 533 5.52 11.74 10.32
N GLU A 534 6.24 10.99 9.49
CA GLU A 534 7.57 11.41 9.03
C GLU A 534 7.50 12.66 8.17
N ARG A 535 6.50 12.73 7.27
CA ARG A 535 6.27 13.92 6.44
C ARG A 535 5.95 15.13 7.31
N VAL A 536 5.07 14.97 8.29
CA VAL A 536 4.71 16.05 9.21
C VAL A 536 5.93 16.56 9.96
N ILE A 537 6.79 15.67 10.46
CA ILE A 537 8.04 16.06 11.11
C ILE A 537 9.01 16.76 10.14
N LYS A 538 9.10 16.31 8.89
CA LYS A 538 9.87 17.02 7.85
C LYS A 538 9.39 18.46 7.70
N GLU A 539 8.08 18.69 7.67
CA GLU A 539 7.54 20.04 7.56
C GLU A 539 7.80 20.89 8.80
N PHE A 540 7.70 20.33 10.01
CA PHE A 540 8.08 21.06 11.23
C PHE A 540 9.57 21.43 11.25
N ALA A 541 10.44 20.48 10.90
CA ALA A 541 11.88 20.69 10.84
C ALA A 541 12.30 21.77 9.83
N ARG A 542 11.55 21.95 8.72
CA ARG A 542 11.79 23.04 7.76
C ARG A 542 11.44 24.42 8.30
N HIS A 543 10.56 24.50 9.29
CA HIS A 543 10.18 25.76 9.91
C HIS A 543 11.05 26.11 11.12
N ASP A 544 11.29 25.14 12.00
CA ASP A 544 12.09 25.31 13.21
C ASP A 544 12.83 24.00 13.51
N PHE A 545 14.06 23.90 12.99
CA PHE A 545 14.85 22.68 13.09
C PHE A 545 15.25 22.38 14.54
N GLU A 546 15.72 23.39 15.27
CA GLU A 546 16.18 23.26 16.65
C GLU A 546 15.04 22.85 17.60
N ALA A 547 13.86 23.49 17.51
CA ALA A 547 12.72 23.10 18.32
C ALA A 547 12.24 21.68 18.00
N THR A 548 12.27 21.31 16.72
CA THR A 548 11.89 19.96 16.28
C THR A 548 12.88 18.91 16.78
N LEU A 549 14.20 19.17 16.72
CA LEU A 549 15.23 18.27 17.26
C LEU A 549 15.09 18.11 18.78
N ALA A 550 14.95 19.23 19.51
CA ALA A 550 14.76 19.20 20.95
C ALA A 550 13.56 18.33 21.34
N TRP A 551 12.44 18.46 20.61
CA TRP A 551 11.26 17.62 20.78
C TRP A 551 11.54 16.14 20.51
N ILE A 552 12.23 15.80 19.41
CA ILE A 552 12.57 14.41 19.05
C ILE A 552 13.46 13.77 20.13
N HIS A 553 14.44 14.48 20.68
CA HIS A 553 15.34 13.94 21.69
C HIS A 553 14.63 13.56 23.01
N HIS A 554 13.45 14.14 23.28
CA HIS A 554 12.63 13.77 24.43
C HIS A 554 11.85 12.46 24.27
N LEU A 555 11.80 11.88 23.06
CA LEU A 555 11.15 10.60 22.82
C LEU A 555 11.93 9.45 23.47
N ARG A 556 11.19 8.54 24.10
CA ARG A 556 11.72 7.38 24.83
C ARG A 556 11.91 6.17 23.94
N THR A 557 11.04 5.98 22.95
CA THR A 557 11.09 4.81 22.07
C THR A 557 12.20 5.00 21.03
N GLU A 558 13.25 4.16 21.10
CA GLU A 558 14.48 4.34 20.32
C GLU A 558 14.27 4.28 18.81
N ASP A 559 13.38 3.40 18.36
CA ASP A 559 12.99 3.23 16.96
C ASP A 559 12.33 4.51 16.44
N VAL A 560 11.23 4.94 17.05
CA VAL A 560 10.48 6.15 16.70
C VAL A 560 11.39 7.36 16.71
N ARG A 561 12.24 7.50 17.75
CA ARG A 561 13.18 8.61 17.84
C ARG A 561 14.17 8.61 16.67
N ALA A 562 14.80 7.47 16.36
CA ALA A 562 15.75 7.36 15.27
C ALA A 562 15.09 7.72 13.93
N SER A 563 13.90 7.20 13.69
CA SER A 563 13.12 7.44 12.47
C SER A 563 12.80 8.91 12.25
N LEU A 564 12.29 9.59 13.29
CA LEU A 564 11.90 11.00 13.21
C LEU A 564 13.13 11.91 13.16
N LEU A 565 14.23 11.55 13.84
CA LEU A 565 15.51 12.26 13.75
C LEU A 565 16.04 12.25 12.31
N ILE A 566 16.02 11.09 11.66
CA ILE A 566 16.42 10.96 10.25
C ILE A 566 15.50 11.80 9.36
N ALA A 567 14.18 11.74 9.57
CA ALA A 567 13.21 12.51 8.79
C ALA A 567 13.47 14.02 8.92
N ALA A 568 13.65 14.55 10.14
CA ALA A 568 13.95 15.95 10.40
C ALA A 568 15.27 16.39 9.72
N CYS A 569 16.35 15.61 9.88
CA CYS A 569 17.65 15.93 9.27
C CYS A 569 17.57 15.90 7.74
N GLN A 570 16.87 14.91 7.16
CA GLN A 570 16.65 14.85 5.70
C GLN A 570 15.94 16.11 5.17
N ALA A 571 15.02 16.68 5.94
CA ALA A 571 14.25 17.86 5.53
C ALA A 571 15.16 19.08 5.29
N VAL A 572 16.17 19.27 6.14
CA VAL A 572 17.19 20.33 6.03
C VAL A 572 18.19 20.02 4.91
N LEU A 573 18.66 18.77 4.82
CA LEU A 573 19.66 18.36 3.82
C LEU A 573 19.16 18.47 2.37
N HIS A 574 17.88 18.21 2.11
CA HIS A 574 17.31 18.17 0.76
C HIS A 574 16.61 19.47 0.33
N GLY A 575 16.67 20.54 1.12
CA GLY A 575 16.01 21.84 0.84
C GLY A 575 16.52 22.63 -0.37
N ARG A 576 17.19 21.98 -1.35
CA ARG A 576 17.86 22.62 -2.50
C ARG A 576 17.30 22.29 -3.90
N SER A 577 16.28 21.45 -4.09
CA SER A 577 15.97 20.94 -5.46
C SER A 577 14.73 21.48 -6.21
N THR A 578 13.98 22.47 -5.74
CA THR A 578 12.74 22.91 -6.45
C THR A 578 12.54 24.42 -6.60
N GLY A 579 13.59 25.19 -6.81
CA GLY A 579 13.40 26.59 -7.19
C GLY A 579 14.70 27.29 -7.47
N GLU A 580 15.14 27.29 -8.73
CA GLU A 580 15.71 28.48 -9.38
C GLU A 580 16.02 28.30 -10.88
N ASP A 581 16.06 27.08 -11.44
CA ASP A 581 16.37 26.89 -12.89
C ASP A 581 15.20 26.35 -13.74
N SER A 582 14.04 26.98 -13.67
CA SER A 582 12.96 26.74 -14.65
C SER A 582 12.19 28.03 -14.90
N GLU A 583 12.65 28.82 -15.87
CA GLU A 583 11.84 29.84 -16.53
C GLU A 583 10.48 29.24 -16.95
N ALA A 584 9.41 29.93 -16.54
CA ALA A 584 8.03 29.53 -16.73
C ALA A 584 7.63 29.38 -18.21
N PRO A 585 6.80 28.37 -18.55
CA PRO A 585 5.88 28.47 -19.67
C PRO A 585 4.51 28.92 -19.17
N ARG A 586 4.12 30.10 -19.67
CA ARG A 586 2.85 30.81 -19.56
C ARG A 586 1.59 29.93 -19.45
N GLU A 587 0.66 30.43 -18.62
CA GLU A 587 -0.72 30.02 -18.45
C GLU A 587 -1.40 29.45 -19.72
N ARG A 588 -1.91 28.22 -19.61
CA ARG A 588 -3.04 27.76 -20.41
C ARG A 588 -4.20 27.41 -19.48
N LYS A 589 -5.27 28.21 -19.58
CA LYS A 589 -6.61 27.95 -19.02
C LYS A 589 -6.97 26.46 -19.20
N ARG A 590 -7.11 25.73 -18.09
CA ARG A 590 -7.83 24.45 -18.05
C ARG A 590 -9.24 24.71 -17.53
N SER A 591 -10.20 24.64 -18.44
CA SER A 591 -11.62 24.44 -18.16
C SER A 591 -11.81 23.16 -17.37
N GLY A 592 -12.76 23.18 -16.44
CA GLY A 592 -12.95 22.18 -15.41
C GLY A 592 -13.36 20.79 -15.91
N HIS A 593 -13.02 19.80 -15.10
CA HIS A 593 -13.82 18.64 -14.67
C HIS A 593 -12.97 17.96 -13.58
N LEU A 594 -13.32 18.16 -12.31
CA LEU A 594 -12.74 17.43 -11.19
C LEU A 594 -13.37 16.04 -11.17
N THR A 595 -12.72 15.08 -11.83
CA THR A 595 -13.00 13.66 -11.63
C THR A 595 -12.50 13.27 -10.24
N THR A 596 -13.43 12.96 -9.33
CA THR A 596 -13.16 12.42 -8.00
C THR A 596 -12.87 10.91 -8.09
N GLY A 597 -11.77 10.48 -7.45
CA GLY A 597 -11.27 9.09 -7.35
C GLY A 597 -9.93 8.88 -8.09
N PRO A 598 -8.97 8.05 -7.62
CA PRO A 598 -9.08 6.91 -6.68
C PRO A 598 -7.91 6.78 -5.65
N ALA A 599 -8.21 6.68 -4.34
CA ALA A 599 -7.20 6.35 -3.32
C ALA A 599 -7.33 4.91 -2.76
N ALA A 600 -8.55 4.35 -2.69
CA ALA A 600 -8.83 3.08 -2.02
C ALA A 600 -8.32 1.81 -2.74
N ALA A 601 -7.94 1.89 -4.02
CA ALA A 601 -7.60 0.71 -4.83
C ALA A 601 -6.10 0.34 -4.84
N ARG A 602 -5.20 1.22 -4.39
CA ARG A 602 -3.74 0.95 -4.46
C ARG A 602 -3.21 0.08 -3.32
N CYS A 603 -4.02 -0.23 -2.30
CA CYS A 603 -3.48 -0.65 -0.99
C CYS A 603 -3.94 -2.02 -0.46
N ALA A 604 -4.70 -2.80 -1.25
CA ALA A 604 -5.03 -4.19 -0.89
C ALA A 604 -3.85 -5.18 -1.03
N GLU A 605 -2.68 -4.70 -1.46
CA GLU A 605 -1.55 -5.51 -1.92
C GLU A 605 -0.63 -6.01 -0.78
N GLY A 606 -0.59 -5.31 0.37
CA GLY A 606 0.37 -5.61 1.45
C GLY A 606 -0.06 -6.59 2.55
N TYR A 607 -1.34 -7.01 2.59
CA TYR A 607 -1.92 -7.71 3.75
C TYR A 607 -2.38 -9.16 3.51
N ARG A 608 -1.83 -9.82 2.49
CA ARG A 608 -2.09 -11.25 2.25
C ARG A 608 -1.05 -12.13 2.93
N ALA A 609 -1.22 -12.35 4.24
CA ALA A 609 -0.56 -13.45 4.94
C ALA A 609 -1.27 -13.75 6.28
N LEU A 610 -2.50 -14.28 6.23
CA LEU A 610 -3.00 -15.14 7.29
C LEU A 610 -3.67 -16.36 6.65
N PRO A 611 -3.13 -17.58 6.81
CA PRO A 611 -3.86 -18.77 6.39
C PRO A 611 -5.12 -18.90 7.25
N PRO A 612 -6.29 -19.26 6.69
CA PRO A 612 -7.39 -19.74 7.52
C PRO A 612 -6.90 -21.02 8.20
N GLY A 613 -6.88 -21.03 9.54
CA GLY A 613 -6.50 -22.19 10.33
C GLY A 613 -7.27 -23.42 9.89
N GLY A 614 -6.53 -24.50 9.62
CA GLY A 614 -7.06 -25.75 9.09
C GLY A 614 -8.14 -26.37 9.97
N ASP A 615 -9.19 -26.85 9.33
CA ASP A 615 -10.21 -27.68 9.94
C ASP A 615 -9.61 -29.03 10.37
N ARG A 616 -9.47 -29.22 11.69
CA ARG A 616 -9.55 -30.55 12.31
C ARG A 616 -10.82 -30.60 13.13
N PHE A 617 -11.92 -30.98 12.49
CA PHE A 617 -13.05 -31.55 13.23
C PHE A 617 -12.76 -33.04 13.41
N ALA A 618 -12.36 -33.39 14.62
CA ALA A 618 -12.42 -34.75 15.11
C ALA A 618 -13.89 -35.15 15.24
N SER A 619 -14.18 -36.34 14.73
CA SER A 619 -15.38 -37.13 14.96
C SER A 619 -15.76 -37.20 16.44
N GLY A 620 -17.04 -36.93 16.70
CA GLY A 620 -17.74 -37.14 17.97
C GLY A 620 -19.20 -36.78 17.80
#